data_AF-A0A6P6YBD8-F1
#
_entry.id   AF-A0A6P6YBD8-F1
#
_cell.length_a   1.000
_cell.length_b   1.000
_cell.length_c   1.000
_cell.angle_alpha   90.00
_cell.angle_beta   90.00
_cell.angle_gamma   90.00
#
_symmetry.space_group_name_H-M   'P 1'
#
loop_
_entity.id
_entity.type
_entity.pdbx_description
1 polymer ?
#
loop_
_entity_poly.entity_id
_entity_poly.type
_entity_poly.pdbx_seq_one_letter_code
_entity_poly.pdbx_strand_id
1 'polypeptide(L)'
;MAAGATAGATGSNSRSSSESSMSDYDLTKMQKMHRQFKQYLWIIPLLAVLFILLNLIIGYAYLTTNEMIEPIWPYPSDLGSTKPYASYFTEFITIISFLFIITTYCRYKQISLYLISGFEKETNNNKHAKKILVKLQKRNFCSFLLNFILIFAAITMGSFRMSEHFIIHWIALSIFIIFTIVYMFIMCHLSRKLYDYGEIESKPITMYISAIIHTIAAIVSIIAGIVSITQLKSSDDIMNNRLRLFWLSNMDGYDWHLVSTISQWIGIIMYIPFLCSISRRMRLFHGWNQIMF
;
A
#
# COMPACT_ATOMS: atom_id res chain seq x y z
N MET A 1 23.83 -68.16 -57.56
CA MET A 1 23.69 -69.02 -56.36
C MET A 1 24.26 -68.25 -55.17
N ALA A 2 23.45 -68.09 -54.10
CA ALA A 2 23.76 -67.76 -52.69
C ALA A 2 24.68 -66.55 -52.39
N ALA A 3 24.16 -65.46 -51.82
CA ALA A 3 24.06 -65.15 -50.36
C ALA A 3 25.38 -64.54 -49.81
N GLY A 4 25.44 -63.44 -49.05
CA GLY A 4 24.48 -62.63 -48.31
C GLY A 4 25.10 -62.29 -46.95
N ALA A 5 25.51 -61.03 -46.69
CA ALA A 5 25.79 -60.49 -45.35
C ALA A 5 25.93 -58.94 -45.28
N THR A 6 25.01 -58.32 -44.52
CA THR A 6 25.14 -57.23 -43.50
C THR A 6 25.38 -55.73 -43.81
N ALA A 7 24.67 -54.95 -42.96
CA ALA A 7 24.76 -53.52 -42.57
C ALA A 7 24.03 -52.49 -43.46
N GLY A 8 23.25 -51.52 -42.97
CA GLY A 8 22.86 -51.02 -41.65
C GLY A 8 22.12 -49.66 -41.83
N ALA A 9 21.67 -49.04 -40.72
CA ALA A 9 21.25 -47.63 -40.54
C ALA A 9 19.73 -47.27 -40.43
N THR A 10 19.31 -47.14 -39.16
CA THR A 10 18.66 -45.97 -38.52
C THR A 10 17.52 -45.22 -39.26
N GLY A 11 16.27 -45.50 -38.84
CA GLY A 11 15.10 -44.66 -39.11
C GLY A 11 14.89 -43.58 -38.04
N SER A 12 14.77 -42.34 -38.51
CA SER A 12 14.73 -41.08 -37.77
C SER A 12 13.37 -40.71 -37.18
N ASN A 13 13.42 -40.09 -36.00
CA ASN A 13 12.47 -39.22 -35.32
C ASN A 13 11.34 -38.59 -36.19
N SER A 14 10.09 -38.86 -35.82
CA SER A 14 8.94 -38.00 -36.10
C SER A 14 8.27 -37.54 -34.79
N ARG A 15 8.90 -36.57 -34.13
CA ARG A 15 8.24 -35.68 -33.18
C ARG A 15 8.44 -34.26 -33.69
N SER A 16 7.60 -33.86 -34.64
CA SER A 16 7.49 -32.47 -35.08
C SER A 16 6.83 -31.67 -33.95
N SER A 17 7.66 -30.80 -33.39
CA SER A 17 7.37 -29.63 -32.58
C SER A 17 6.10 -28.89 -32.99
N SER A 18 5.07 -28.96 -32.15
CA SER A 18 3.97 -28.00 -32.11
C SER A 18 4.37 -26.81 -31.25
N GLU A 19 5.39 -26.05 -31.67
CA GLU A 19 5.61 -24.70 -31.14
C GLU A 19 4.86 -23.75 -32.07
N SER A 20 3.67 -23.33 -31.66
CA SER A 20 2.90 -22.31 -32.37
C SER A 20 3.65 -20.99 -32.30
N SER A 21 4.31 -20.61 -33.40
CA SER A 21 4.87 -19.28 -33.56
C SER A 21 3.73 -18.27 -33.57
N MET A 22 3.69 -17.41 -32.55
CA MET A 22 2.74 -16.31 -32.45
C MET A 22 2.93 -15.39 -33.67
N SER A 23 1.85 -15.06 -34.39
CA SER A 23 1.96 -14.26 -35.61
C SER A 23 2.41 -12.82 -35.30
N ASP A 24 3.12 -12.17 -36.21
CA ASP A 24 3.54 -10.76 -36.07
C ASP A 24 2.36 -9.81 -35.80
N TYR A 25 1.18 -10.16 -36.32
CA TYR A 25 -0.07 -9.45 -36.05
C TYR A 25 -0.48 -9.55 -34.58
N ASP A 26 -0.41 -10.74 -33.99
CA ASP A 26 -0.74 -10.98 -32.58
C ASP A 26 0.24 -10.26 -31.65
N LEU A 27 1.53 -10.28 -31.99
CA LEU A 27 2.57 -9.55 -31.25
C LEU A 27 2.30 -8.03 -31.28
N THR A 28 1.94 -7.49 -32.44
CA THR A 28 1.63 -6.05 -32.61
C THR A 28 0.38 -5.65 -31.81
N LYS A 29 -0.66 -6.50 -31.81
CA LYS A 29 -1.88 -6.29 -31.04
C LYS A 29 -1.62 -6.32 -29.54
N MET A 30 -0.85 -7.28 -29.05
CA MET A 30 -0.43 -7.37 -27.65
C MET A 30 0.37 -6.14 -27.21
N GLN A 31 1.33 -5.69 -28.02
CA GLN A 31 2.12 -4.49 -27.73
C GLN A 31 1.24 -3.23 -27.65
N LYS A 32 0.26 -3.09 -28.55
CA LYS A 32 -0.68 -1.96 -28.53
C LYS A 32 -1.56 -1.98 -27.26
N MET A 33 -2.10 -3.14 -26.90
CA MET A 33 -2.90 -3.32 -25.68
C MET A 33 -2.06 -3.02 -24.42
N HIS A 34 -0.82 -3.48 -24.36
CA HIS A 34 0.09 -3.19 -23.25
C HIS A 34 0.37 -1.69 -23.11
N ARG A 35 0.62 -0.98 -24.22
CA ARG A 35 0.81 0.49 -24.20
C ARG A 35 -0.43 1.22 -23.70
N GLN A 36 -1.63 0.78 -24.12
CA GLN A 36 -2.89 1.35 -23.64
C GLN A 36 -3.07 1.09 -22.14
N PHE A 37 -2.84 -0.13 -21.67
CA PHE A 37 -2.98 -0.48 -20.25
C PHE A 37 -2.10 0.40 -19.35
N LYS A 38 -0.85 0.66 -19.76
CA LYS A 38 0.06 1.51 -18.97
C LYS A 38 -0.47 2.93 -18.73
N GLN A 39 -1.30 3.47 -19.63
CA GLN A 39 -1.92 4.79 -19.47
C GLN A 39 -3.00 4.81 -18.37
N TYR A 40 -3.47 3.66 -17.92
CA TYR A 40 -4.52 3.54 -16.89
C TYR A 40 -3.97 3.12 -15.52
N LEU A 41 -2.65 3.02 -15.35
CA LEU A 41 -2.02 2.66 -14.06
C LEU A 41 -2.40 3.62 -12.91
N TRP A 42 -2.81 4.85 -13.23
CA TRP A 42 -3.29 5.83 -12.25
C TRP A 42 -4.61 5.45 -11.58
N ILE A 43 -5.36 4.48 -12.10
CA ILE A 43 -6.59 3.97 -11.49
C ILE A 43 -6.27 3.11 -10.25
N ILE A 44 -5.11 2.47 -10.22
CA ILE A 44 -4.74 1.49 -9.17
C ILE A 44 -4.74 2.11 -7.76
N PRO A 45 -4.14 3.29 -7.51
CA PRO A 45 -4.26 3.95 -6.20
C PRO A 45 -5.70 4.34 -5.84
N LEU A 46 -6.58 4.62 -6.82
CA LEU A 46 -7.99 4.94 -6.57
C LEU A 46 -8.79 3.69 -6.23
N LEU A 47 -8.45 2.53 -6.81
CA LEU A 47 -9.01 1.25 -6.38
C LEU A 47 -8.63 0.98 -4.92
N ALA A 48 -7.38 1.26 -4.52
CA ALA A 48 -6.99 1.12 -3.12
C ALA A 48 -7.84 2.03 -2.19
N VAL A 49 -8.08 3.28 -2.60
CA VAL A 49 -9.01 4.19 -1.89
C VAL A 49 -10.42 3.60 -1.79
N LEU A 50 -10.96 3.07 -2.88
CA LEU A 50 -12.28 2.44 -2.89
C LEU A 50 -12.35 1.29 -1.88
N PHE A 51 -11.37 0.37 -1.91
CA PHE A 51 -11.36 -0.76 -0.98
C PHE A 51 -11.14 -0.35 0.48
N ILE A 52 -10.36 0.71 0.75
CA ILE A 52 -10.25 1.30 2.11
C ILE A 52 -11.63 1.79 2.57
N LEU A 53 -12.33 2.57 1.73
CA LEU A 53 -13.66 3.09 2.06
C LEU A 53 -14.68 1.96 2.26
N LEU A 54 -14.70 0.96 1.37
CA LEU A 54 -15.58 -0.19 1.49
C LEU A 54 -15.33 -0.95 2.80
N ASN A 55 -14.07 -1.21 3.16
CA ASN A 55 -13.73 -1.91 4.39
C ASN A 55 -14.20 -1.13 5.65
N LEU A 56 -14.08 0.19 5.64
CA LEU A 56 -14.51 1.01 6.77
C LEU A 56 -16.05 1.10 6.85
N ILE A 57 -16.71 1.38 5.73
CA ILE A 57 -18.16 1.58 5.67
C ILE A 57 -18.90 0.26 5.92
N ILE A 58 -18.52 -0.83 5.25
CA ILE A 58 -19.18 -2.13 5.42
C ILE A 58 -18.96 -2.64 6.84
N GLY A 59 -17.74 -2.52 7.38
CA GLY A 59 -17.46 -2.95 8.75
C GLY A 59 -18.28 -2.19 9.78
N TYR A 60 -18.31 -0.86 9.68
CA TYR A 60 -19.11 -0.05 10.58
C TYR A 60 -20.62 -0.32 10.44
N ALA A 61 -21.12 -0.41 9.20
CA ALA A 61 -22.52 -0.75 8.92
C ALA A 61 -22.90 -2.13 9.48
N TYR A 62 -22.04 -3.14 9.34
CA TYR A 62 -22.27 -4.48 9.88
C TYR A 62 -22.38 -4.45 11.41
N LEU A 63 -21.47 -3.77 12.11
CA LEU A 63 -21.49 -3.73 13.58
C LEU A 63 -22.72 -2.97 14.11
N THR A 64 -23.05 -1.84 13.49
CA THR A 64 -24.19 -1.01 13.88
C THR A 64 -25.53 -1.67 13.62
N THR A 65 -25.73 -2.29 12.44
CA THR A 65 -26.99 -2.97 12.09
C THR A 65 -27.29 -4.20 12.95
N ASN A 66 -26.26 -4.80 13.55
CA ASN A 66 -26.40 -5.94 14.45
C ASN A 66 -26.29 -5.56 15.93
N GLU A 67 -26.35 -4.25 16.25
CA GLU A 67 -26.28 -3.74 17.64
C GLU A 67 -25.05 -4.25 18.41
N MET A 68 -23.91 -4.40 17.73
CA MET A 68 -22.67 -4.95 18.29
C MET A 68 -21.69 -3.87 18.77
N ILE A 69 -22.14 -2.62 18.90
CA ILE A 69 -21.28 -1.48 19.23
C ILE A 69 -22.07 -0.39 19.98
N GLU A 70 -21.49 0.19 21.04
CA GLU A 70 -22.08 1.31 21.80
C GLU A 70 -21.27 2.62 21.95
N PRO A 71 -20.05 2.79 21.40
CA PRO A 71 -19.48 4.12 21.17
C PRO A 71 -19.62 4.59 19.71
N ILE A 72 -19.64 5.92 19.50
CA ILE A 72 -19.84 6.56 18.19
C ILE A 72 -18.73 6.14 17.19
N TRP A 73 -17.52 5.82 17.67
CA TRP A 73 -16.38 5.37 16.85
C TRP A 73 -15.58 4.26 17.55
N PRO A 74 -15.65 2.98 17.11
CA PRO A 74 -14.81 1.91 17.65
C PRO A 74 -13.38 2.06 17.12
N TYR A 75 -12.44 1.26 17.64
CA TYR A 75 -11.19 1.10 16.93
C TYR A 75 -11.45 0.49 15.54
N PRO A 76 -10.83 1.02 14.46
CA PRO A 76 -10.94 0.40 13.13
C PRO A 76 -10.52 -1.07 13.10
N SER A 77 -9.57 -1.46 13.94
CA SER A 77 -9.13 -2.86 14.11
C SER A 77 -10.14 -3.74 14.85
N ASP A 78 -11.03 -3.17 15.67
CA ASP A 78 -12.10 -3.92 16.34
C ASP A 78 -13.21 -4.32 15.35
N LEU A 79 -13.39 -3.57 14.25
CA LEU A 79 -14.21 -4.02 13.12
C LEU A 79 -13.75 -5.41 12.66
N GLY A 80 -12.43 -5.56 12.45
CA GLY A 80 -11.80 -6.81 12.04
C GLY A 80 -11.74 -7.91 13.10
N SER A 81 -12.26 -7.68 14.31
CA SER A 81 -12.25 -8.64 15.42
C SER A 81 -13.60 -9.36 15.61
N THR A 82 -14.63 -8.99 14.85
CA THR A 82 -16.00 -9.51 15.01
C THR A 82 -16.36 -10.48 13.89
N LYS A 83 -16.72 -11.73 14.23
CA LYS A 83 -17.15 -12.73 13.23
C LYS A 83 -18.59 -12.45 12.74
N PRO A 84 -18.91 -12.73 11.46
CA PRO A 84 -18.05 -13.23 10.40
C PRO A 84 -17.26 -12.10 9.68
N TYR A 85 -17.51 -10.82 10.01
CA TYR A 85 -16.92 -9.67 9.32
C TYR A 85 -15.39 -9.69 9.29
N ALA A 86 -14.78 -10.21 10.35
CA ALA A 86 -13.34 -10.34 10.47
C ALA A 86 -12.64 -10.98 9.26
N SER A 87 -13.25 -11.99 8.62
CA SER A 87 -12.67 -12.63 7.43
C SER A 87 -12.67 -11.69 6.22
N TYR A 88 -13.77 -10.95 6.03
CA TYR A 88 -13.85 -9.94 4.97
C TYR A 88 -12.86 -8.80 5.23
N PHE A 89 -12.70 -8.36 6.48
CA PHE A 89 -11.71 -7.36 6.85
C PHE A 89 -10.28 -7.77 6.44
N THR A 90 -9.88 -9.00 6.73
CA THR A 90 -8.58 -9.56 6.30
C THR A 90 -8.44 -9.56 4.77
N GLU A 91 -9.49 -9.95 4.05
CA GLU A 91 -9.52 -9.97 2.59
C GLU A 91 -9.37 -8.57 2.00
N PHE A 92 -10.12 -7.58 2.52
CA PHE A 92 -10.00 -6.18 2.14
C PHE A 92 -8.57 -5.66 2.34
N ILE A 93 -7.97 -5.88 3.52
CA ILE A 93 -6.60 -5.45 3.81
C ILE A 93 -5.60 -6.11 2.87
N THR A 94 -5.81 -7.38 2.52
CA THR A 94 -4.97 -8.11 1.57
C THR A 94 -5.06 -7.50 0.16
N ILE A 95 -6.28 -7.24 -0.34
CA ILE A 95 -6.50 -6.58 -1.63
C ILE A 95 -5.85 -5.20 -1.65
N ILE A 96 -6.09 -4.37 -0.62
CA ILE A 96 -5.48 -3.03 -0.48
C ILE A 96 -3.96 -3.13 -0.53
N SER A 97 -3.38 -4.11 0.16
CA SER A 97 -1.94 -4.34 0.20
C SER A 97 -1.35 -4.65 -1.18
N PHE A 98 -2.00 -5.52 -1.97
CA PHE A 98 -1.58 -5.80 -3.35
C PHE A 98 -1.68 -4.57 -4.24
N LEU A 99 -2.77 -3.80 -4.14
CA LEU A 99 -2.92 -2.55 -4.89
C LEU A 99 -1.84 -1.53 -4.50
N PHE A 100 -1.41 -1.52 -3.23
CA PHE A 100 -0.32 -0.67 -2.75
C PHE A 100 1.05 -1.13 -3.27
N ILE A 101 1.33 -2.43 -3.37
CA ILE A 101 2.54 -2.95 -4.06
C ILE A 101 2.61 -2.39 -5.47
N ILE A 102 1.54 -2.56 -6.25
CA ILE A 102 1.52 -2.15 -7.65
C ILE A 102 1.66 -0.64 -7.76
N THR A 103 0.94 0.11 -6.91
CA THR A 103 1.03 1.58 -6.83
C THR A 103 2.47 2.05 -6.59
N THR A 104 3.12 1.49 -5.57
CA THR A 104 4.48 1.89 -5.19
C THR A 104 5.53 1.47 -6.22
N TYR A 105 5.36 0.30 -6.86
CA TYR A 105 6.22 -0.11 -7.97
C TYR A 105 6.11 0.84 -9.17
N CYS A 106 4.88 1.15 -9.59
CA CYS A 106 4.63 2.09 -10.68
C CYS A 106 5.19 3.47 -10.35
N ARG A 107 4.99 3.94 -9.11
CA ARG A 107 5.51 5.22 -8.63
C ARG A 107 7.04 5.24 -8.59
N TYR A 108 7.67 4.16 -8.14
CA TYR A 108 9.12 3.99 -8.15
C TYR A 108 9.68 4.12 -9.58
N LYS A 109 9.07 3.43 -10.55
CA LYS A 109 9.48 3.50 -11.96
C LYS A 109 9.26 4.89 -12.56
N GLN A 110 8.12 5.52 -12.27
CA GLN A 110 7.82 6.89 -12.69
C GLN A 110 8.88 7.88 -12.19
N ILE A 111 9.17 7.88 -10.89
CA ILE A 111 10.17 8.77 -10.29
C ILE A 111 11.56 8.46 -10.86
N SER A 112 11.91 7.18 -11.04
CA SER A 112 13.20 6.80 -11.62
C SER A 112 13.37 7.35 -13.04
N LEU A 113 12.32 7.29 -13.87
CA LEU A 113 12.37 7.87 -15.22
C LEU A 113 12.57 9.39 -15.15
N TYR A 114 11.78 10.11 -14.33
CA TYR A 114 11.95 11.55 -14.17
C TYR A 114 13.34 11.96 -13.70
N LEU A 115 13.91 11.20 -12.76
CA LEU A 115 15.26 11.43 -12.27
C LEU A 115 16.32 11.16 -13.34
N ILE A 116 16.11 10.20 -14.25
CA ILE A 116 17.04 9.98 -15.36
C ILE A 116 16.84 11.08 -16.42
N SER A 117 15.63 11.21 -16.98
CA SER A 117 15.39 12.11 -18.11
C SER A 117 15.44 13.60 -17.78
N GLY A 118 15.04 13.98 -16.56
CA GLY A 118 14.92 15.38 -16.14
C GLY A 118 16.23 15.93 -15.58
N PHE A 119 16.86 15.20 -14.65
CA PHE A 119 18.09 15.67 -14.00
C PHE A 119 19.33 15.52 -14.89
N GLU A 120 19.38 14.55 -15.80
CA GLU A 120 20.56 14.33 -16.65
C GLU A 120 20.88 15.58 -17.49
N LYS A 121 19.86 16.28 -18.00
CA LYS A 121 20.01 17.54 -18.75
C LYS A 121 20.64 18.67 -17.92
N GLU A 122 20.31 18.82 -16.64
CA GLU A 122 20.92 19.83 -15.75
C GLU A 122 22.28 19.39 -15.19
N THR A 123 22.51 18.08 -15.05
CA THR A 123 23.72 17.55 -14.39
C THR A 123 24.96 17.48 -15.28
N ASN A 124 24.83 17.73 -16.59
CA ASN A 124 25.89 17.48 -17.56
C ASN A 124 27.24 18.17 -17.26
N ASN A 125 27.27 19.20 -16.39
CA ASN A 125 28.52 19.83 -15.93
C ASN A 125 28.61 20.09 -14.41
N ASN A 126 27.70 19.56 -13.58
CA ASN A 126 27.65 19.87 -12.14
C ASN A 126 27.79 18.62 -11.24
N LYS A 127 28.98 18.42 -10.66
CA LYS A 127 29.29 17.32 -9.74
C LYS A 127 28.39 17.29 -8.50
N HIS A 128 27.94 18.45 -8.02
CA HIS A 128 27.02 18.55 -6.88
C HIS A 128 25.63 18.02 -7.26
N ALA A 129 25.11 18.43 -8.41
CA ALA A 129 23.82 17.97 -8.93
C ALA A 129 23.81 16.44 -9.15
N LYS A 130 24.91 15.86 -9.67
CA LYS A 130 25.05 14.40 -9.82
C LYS A 130 25.00 13.67 -8.48
N LYS A 131 25.62 14.23 -7.43
CA LYS A 131 25.56 13.66 -6.06
C LYS A 131 24.13 13.68 -5.49
N ILE A 132 23.37 14.74 -5.77
CA ILE A 132 21.95 14.85 -5.37
C ILE A 132 21.13 13.79 -6.10
N LEU A 133 21.29 13.65 -7.42
CA LEU A 133 20.58 12.67 -8.23
C LEU A 133 20.74 11.24 -7.68
N VAL A 134 21.98 10.82 -7.40
CA VAL A 134 22.26 9.48 -6.83
C VAL A 134 21.58 9.30 -5.47
N LYS A 135 21.57 10.34 -4.61
CA LYS A 135 20.85 10.28 -3.32
C LYS A 135 19.34 10.14 -3.52
N LEU A 136 18.75 10.84 -4.48
CA LEU A 136 17.31 10.76 -4.77
C LEU A 136 16.94 9.38 -5.33
N GLN A 137 17.74 8.82 -6.24
CA GLN A 137 17.52 7.46 -6.75
C GLN A 137 17.59 6.41 -5.64
N LYS A 138 18.60 6.51 -4.75
CA LYS A 138 18.71 5.62 -3.58
C LYS A 138 17.49 5.75 -2.67
N ARG A 139 17.04 6.97 -2.37
CA ARG A 139 15.83 7.20 -1.56
C ARG A 139 14.58 6.62 -2.20
N ASN A 140 14.42 6.79 -3.51
CA ASN A 140 13.29 6.22 -4.26
C ASN A 140 13.29 4.68 -4.17
N PHE A 141 14.45 4.06 -4.37
CA PHE A 141 14.59 2.60 -4.24
C PHE A 141 14.37 2.11 -2.81
N CYS A 142 14.96 2.77 -1.80
CA CYS A 142 14.70 2.46 -0.40
C CYS A 142 13.22 2.58 -0.06
N SER A 143 12.53 3.62 -0.54
CA SER A 143 11.09 3.79 -0.32
C SER A 143 10.27 2.63 -0.86
N PHE A 144 10.65 2.10 -2.02
CA PHE A 144 10.02 0.92 -2.61
C PHE A 144 10.29 -0.34 -1.76
N LEU A 145 11.51 -0.55 -1.27
CA LEU A 145 11.82 -1.69 -0.42
C LEU A 145 11.12 -1.64 0.95
N LEU A 146 11.11 -0.46 1.59
CA LEU A 146 10.42 -0.23 2.87
C LEU A 146 8.92 -0.53 2.75
N ASN A 147 8.35 -0.38 1.56
CA ASN A 147 6.94 -0.67 1.32
C ASN A 147 6.60 -2.16 1.53
N PHE A 148 7.50 -3.09 1.20
CA PHE A 148 7.25 -4.52 1.45
C PHE A 148 7.11 -4.82 2.94
N ILE A 149 7.89 -4.15 3.79
CA ILE A 149 7.80 -4.29 5.25
C ILE A 149 6.45 -3.74 5.73
N LEU A 150 6.03 -2.58 5.22
CA LEU A 150 4.73 -1.98 5.52
C LEU A 150 3.57 -2.90 5.13
N ILE A 151 3.61 -3.50 3.94
CA ILE A 151 2.58 -4.41 3.46
C ILE A 151 2.53 -5.69 4.27
N PHE A 152 3.68 -6.28 4.57
CA PHE A 152 3.74 -7.45 5.43
C PHE A 152 3.12 -7.17 6.79
N ALA A 153 3.40 -6.00 7.37
CA ALA A 153 2.79 -5.54 8.61
C ALA A 153 1.27 -5.34 8.47
N ALA A 154 0.80 -4.74 7.38
CA ALA A 154 -0.64 -4.56 7.12
C ALA A 154 -1.38 -5.90 7.04
N ILE A 155 -0.88 -6.85 6.24
CA ILE A 155 -1.49 -8.18 6.10
C ILE A 155 -1.47 -8.93 7.43
N THR A 156 -0.36 -8.87 8.16
CA THR A 156 -0.24 -9.49 9.49
C THR A 156 -1.27 -8.90 10.45
N MET A 157 -1.35 -7.57 10.54
CA MET A 157 -2.32 -6.87 11.39
C MET A 157 -3.77 -7.20 11.01
N GLY A 158 -4.07 -7.34 9.71
CA GLY A 158 -5.39 -7.72 9.22
C GLY A 158 -5.75 -9.19 9.46
N SER A 159 -4.75 -10.07 9.60
CA SER A 159 -4.95 -11.52 9.78
C SER A 159 -4.96 -11.94 11.25
N PHE A 160 -4.15 -11.29 12.08
CA PHE A 160 -4.03 -11.57 13.51
C PHE A 160 -4.85 -10.55 14.29
N ARG A 161 -6.00 -11.00 14.84
CA ARG A 161 -6.93 -10.15 15.58
C ARG A 161 -6.35 -9.73 16.93
N MET A 162 -6.70 -8.53 17.37
CA MET A 162 -6.27 -8.02 18.68
C MET A 162 -6.75 -8.92 19.84
N SER A 163 -7.97 -9.46 19.74
CA SER A 163 -8.58 -10.30 20.79
C SER A 163 -7.97 -11.69 20.92
N GLU A 164 -7.35 -12.21 19.86
CA GLU A 164 -6.78 -13.58 19.82
C GLU A 164 -5.26 -13.53 19.96
N HIS A 165 -4.61 -12.55 19.32
CA HIS A 165 -3.16 -12.46 19.21
C HIS A 165 -2.67 -11.02 19.46
N PHE A 166 -2.93 -10.53 20.67
CA PHE A 166 -2.62 -9.16 21.10
C PHE A 166 -1.20 -8.69 20.75
N ILE A 167 -0.17 -9.45 21.15
CA ILE A 167 1.24 -9.06 20.96
C ILE A 167 1.59 -8.96 19.46
N ILE A 168 1.18 -9.95 18.66
CA ILE A 168 1.45 -9.99 17.22
C ILE A 168 0.75 -8.82 16.53
N HIS A 169 -0.51 -8.57 16.88
CA HIS A 169 -1.28 -7.45 16.34
C HIS A 169 -0.62 -6.10 16.63
N TRP A 170 -0.18 -5.88 17.87
CA TRP A 170 0.48 -4.63 18.27
C TRP A 170 1.84 -4.40 17.62
N ILE A 171 2.65 -5.45 17.48
CA ILE A 171 3.92 -5.37 16.75
C ILE A 171 3.65 -5.01 15.27
N ALA A 172 2.69 -5.70 14.64
CA ALA A 172 2.31 -5.44 13.26
C ALA A 172 1.76 -4.02 13.07
N LEU A 173 0.87 -3.55 13.94
CA LEU A 173 0.34 -2.18 13.94
C LEU A 173 1.46 -1.14 14.09
N SER A 174 2.41 -1.38 14.99
CA SER A 174 3.53 -0.46 15.23
C SER A 174 4.44 -0.35 14.00
N ILE A 175 4.80 -1.49 13.39
CA ILE A 175 5.58 -1.51 12.15
C ILE A 175 4.82 -0.81 11.03
N PHE A 176 3.53 -1.11 10.87
CA PHE A 176 2.68 -0.48 9.86
C PHE A 176 2.68 1.05 9.99
N ILE A 177 2.41 1.59 11.18
CA ILE A 177 2.38 3.04 11.43
C ILE A 177 3.75 3.70 11.16
N ILE A 178 4.84 3.15 11.71
CA ILE A 178 6.18 3.74 11.56
C ILE A 178 6.57 3.81 10.09
N PHE A 179 6.45 2.69 9.37
CA PHE A 179 6.85 2.63 7.97
C PHE A 179 5.89 3.42 7.07
N THR A 180 4.63 3.60 7.48
CA THR A 180 3.67 4.48 6.79
C THR A 180 4.18 5.91 6.81
N ILE A 181 4.49 6.43 8.00
CA ILE A 181 4.94 7.80 8.20
C ILE A 181 6.23 8.03 7.38
N VAL A 182 7.18 7.11 7.49
CA VAL A 182 8.45 7.16 6.74
C VAL A 182 8.18 7.18 5.23
N TYR A 183 7.34 6.28 4.72
CA TYR A 183 6.98 6.23 3.30
C TYR A 183 6.34 7.53 2.81
N MET A 184 5.34 8.05 3.54
CA MET A 184 4.64 9.27 3.19
C MET A 184 5.60 10.47 3.10
N PHE A 185 6.49 10.64 4.09
CA PHE A 185 7.45 11.74 4.07
C PHE A 185 8.54 11.58 3.00
N ILE A 186 9.00 10.36 2.71
CA ILE A 186 9.92 10.14 1.58
C ILE A 186 9.24 10.53 0.26
N MET A 187 7.98 10.13 0.06
CA MET A 187 7.22 10.48 -1.14
C MET A 187 6.94 11.98 -1.26
N CYS A 188 6.63 12.67 -0.15
CA CYS A 188 6.54 14.13 -0.12
C CYS A 188 7.87 14.78 -0.52
N HIS A 189 8.98 14.30 0.05
CA HIS A 189 10.32 14.82 -0.24
C HIS A 189 10.72 14.63 -1.71
N LEU A 190 10.51 13.43 -2.26
CA LEU A 190 10.80 13.13 -3.67
C LEU A 190 9.94 14.02 -4.59
N SER A 191 8.64 14.12 -4.32
CA SER A 191 7.73 14.96 -5.10
C SER A 191 8.09 16.45 -5.01
N ARG A 192 8.58 16.92 -3.85
CA ARG A 192 9.05 18.29 -3.69
C ARG A 192 10.32 18.54 -4.51
N LYS A 193 11.24 17.58 -4.55
CA LYS A 193 12.45 17.68 -5.37
C LYS A 193 12.14 17.67 -6.87
N LEU A 194 11.18 16.85 -7.31
CA LEU A 194 10.72 16.90 -8.70
C LEU A 194 10.04 18.23 -9.06
N TYR A 195 9.42 18.92 -8.10
CA TYR A 195 8.95 20.29 -8.30
C TYR A 195 10.10 21.31 -8.35
N ASP A 196 11.04 21.25 -7.40
CA ASP A 196 12.17 22.18 -7.32
C ASP A 196 13.05 22.16 -8.58
N TYR A 197 13.21 20.97 -9.18
CA TYR A 197 14.07 20.74 -10.34
C TYR A 197 13.25 20.63 -11.62
N GLY A 198 12.82 21.78 -12.12
CA GLY A 198 12.15 21.92 -13.42
C GLY A 198 10.63 21.75 -13.40
N GLU A 199 10.00 21.87 -12.22
CA GLU A 199 8.54 21.81 -12.05
C GLU A 199 7.89 20.57 -12.72
N ILE A 200 8.63 19.45 -12.74
CA ILE A 200 8.24 18.21 -13.41
C ILE A 200 6.91 17.69 -12.85
N GLU A 201 6.69 17.89 -11.56
CA GLU A 201 5.41 17.62 -10.91
C GLU A 201 4.91 18.81 -10.10
N SER A 202 3.60 18.85 -9.82
CA SER A 202 3.00 19.88 -8.98
C SER A 202 3.53 19.86 -7.53
N LYS A 203 3.53 21.02 -6.85
CA LYS A 203 3.87 21.12 -5.42
C LYS A 203 3.08 20.10 -4.58
N PRO A 204 3.71 19.32 -3.69
CA PRO A 204 3.05 18.27 -2.92
C PRO A 204 2.33 18.76 -1.66
N ILE A 205 1.58 19.87 -1.75
CA ILE A 205 0.93 20.51 -0.59
C ILE A 205 -0.06 19.55 0.09
N THR A 206 -1.00 18.98 -0.67
CA THR A 206 -1.98 18.01 -0.15
C THR A 206 -1.30 16.80 0.48
N MET A 207 -0.22 16.28 -0.13
CA MET A 207 0.52 15.15 0.43
C MET A 207 1.17 15.48 1.77
N TYR A 208 1.76 16.68 1.91
CA TYR A 208 2.31 17.14 3.19
C TYR A 208 1.23 17.29 4.26
N ILE A 209 0.09 17.92 3.92
CA ILE A 209 -1.04 18.06 4.86
C ILE A 209 -1.50 16.68 5.33
N SER A 210 -1.73 15.74 4.40
CA SER A 210 -2.12 14.37 4.72
C SER A 210 -1.09 13.66 5.61
N ALA A 211 0.21 13.77 5.29
CA ALA A 211 1.27 13.13 6.06
C ALA A 211 1.39 13.71 7.49
N ILE A 212 1.27 15.03 7.64
CA ILE A 212 1.34 15.71 8.94
C ILE A 212 0.14 15.33 9.79
N ILE A 213 -1.08 15.44 9.26
CA ILE A 213 -2.30 15.08 10.00
C ILE A 213 -2.27 13.60 10.36
N HIS A 214 -1.89 12.71 9.43
CA HIS A 214 -1.74 11.27 9.71
C HIS A 214 -0.76 11.03 10.87
N THR A 215 0.40 11.70 10.86
CA THR A 215 1.41 11.56 11.91
C THR A 215 0.92 12.03 13.27
N ILE A 216 0.30 13.22 13.32
CA ILE A 216 -0.28 13.76 14.56
C ILE A 216 -1.36 12.82 15.08
N ALA A 217 -2.27 12.38 14.21
CA ALA A 217 -3.36 11.48 14.58
C ALA A 217 -2.85 10.12 15.07
N ALA A 218 -1.79 9.57 14.47
CA ALA A 218 -1.14 8.35 14.95
C ALA A 218 -0.52 8.53 16.34
N ILE A 219 0.19 9.63 16.59
CA ILE A 219 0.80 9.93 17.90
C ILE A 219 -0.28 10.11 18.97
N VAL A 220 -1.31 10.92 18.69
CA VAL A 220 -2.44 11.15 19.61
C VAL A 220 -3.16 9.85 19.89
N SER A 221 -3.42 9.02 18.87
CA SER A 221 -4.02 7.70 19.03
C SER A 221 -3.23 6.83 20.01
N ILE A 222 -1.92 6.72 19.83
CA ILE A 222 -1.06 5.87 20.65
C ILE A 222 -1.04 6.38 22.10
N ILE A 223 -0.83 7.68 22.31
CA ILE A 223 -0.77 8.27 23.66
C ILE A 223 -2.11 8.11 24.36
N ALA A 224 -3.21 8.52 23.71
CA ALA A 224 -4.55 8.41 24.28
C ALA A 224 -4.95 6.95 24.53
N GLY A 225 -4.55 6.03 23.64
CA GLY A 225 -4.76 4.60 23.83
C GLY A 225 -4.04 4.09 25.08
N ILE A 226 -2.75 4.39 25.24
CA ILE A 226 -1.99 4.01 26.44
C ILE A 226 -2.64 4.59 27.71
N VAL A 227 -3.00 5.88 27.70
CA VAL A 227 -3.64 6.52 28.86
C VAL A 227 -4.98 5.85 29.19
N SER A 228 -5.80 5.51 28.19
CA SER A 228 -7.07 4.81 28.41
C SER A 228 -6.87 3.46 29.11
N ILE A 229 -5.84 2.70 28.69
CA ILE A 229 -5.53 1.38 29.24
C ILE A 229 -5.03 1.48 30.68
N THR A 230 -4.24 2.52 31.00
CA THR A 230 -3.74 2.72 32.39
C THR A 230 -4.86 3.03 33.39
N GLN A 231 -6.05 3.40 32.91
CA GLN A 231 -7.22 3.66 33.76
C GLN A 231 -8.11 2.42 33.93
N LEU A 232 -7.88 1.36 33.15
CA LEU A 232 -8.60 0.10 33.32
C LEU A 232 -8.16 -0.64 34.59
N LYS A 233 -9.10 -1.38 35.18
CA LYS A 233 -8.86 -2.14 36.42
C LYS A 233 -7.99 -3.37 36.19
N SER A 234 -8.09 -4.00 35.02
CA SER A 234 -7.25 -5.13 34.61
C SER A 234 -6.61 -4.85 33.26
N SER A 235 -5.36 -5.28 33.08
CA SER A 235 -4.72 -5.28 31.76
C SER A 235 -5.39 -6.23 30.79
N ASP A 236 -6.07 -7.28 31.27
CA ASP A 236 -6.72 -8.29 30.42
C ASP A 236 -7.99 -7.76 29.75
N ASP A 237 -8.58 -6.71 30.31
CA ASP A 237 -9.76 -6.03 29.79
C ASP A 237 -9.52 -5.49 28.37
N ILE A 238 -8.27 -5.14 28.04
CA ILE A 238 -7.90 -4.68 26.69
C ILE A 238 -8.03 -5.77 25.62
N MET A 239 -7.96 -7.05 25.99
CA MET A 239 -8.08 -8.16 25.04
C MET A 239 -9.54 -8.55 24.81
N ASN A 240 -10.45 -8.07 25.66
CA ASN A 240 -11.87 -8.31 25.53
C ASN A 240 -12.47 -7.42 24.42
N ASN A 241 -12.72 -8.00 23.25
CA ASN A 241 -13.31 -7.27 22.12
C ASN A 241 -14.69 -6.69 22.46
N ARG A 242 -15.51 -7.43 23.21
CA ARG A 242 -16.84 -6.97 23.60
C ARG A 242 -16.73 -5.75 24.51
N LEU A 243 -15.77 -5.72 25.43
CA LEU A 243 -15.54 -4.56 26.27
C LEU A 243 -15.17 -3.32 25.44
N ARG A 244 -14.25 -3.46 24.48
CA ARG A 244 -13.84 -2.33 23.62
C ARG A 244 -14.95 -1.84 22.70
N LEU A 245 -15.79 -2.75 22.21
CA LEU A 245 -16.96 -2.40 21.40
C LEU A 245 -18.11 -1.78 22.21
N PHE A 246 -18.14 -1.99 23.53
CA PHE A 246 -19.15 -1.45 24.43
C PHE A 246 -18.49 -0.65 25.56
N TRP A 247 -17.49 0.16 25.22
CA TRP A 247 -16.81 1.02 26.19
C TRP A 247 -17.70 2.24 26.44
N LEU A 248 -18.47 2.21 27.52
CA LEU A 248 -19.48 3.20 27.86
C LEU A 248 -18.89 4.43 28.56
N SER A 249 -19.63 5.55 28.50
CA SER A 249 -19.20 6.83 29.07
C SER A 249 -19.03 6.84 30.59
N ASN A 250 -19.57 5.85 31.29
CA ASN A 250 -19.40 5.66 32.74
C ASN A 250 -18.25 4.73 33.11
N MET A 251 -17.52 4.18 32.13
CA MET A 251 -16.38 3.30 32.36
C MET A 251 -15.08 4.09 32.39
N ASP A 252 -14.14 3.61 33.20
CA ASP A 252 -12.81 4.20 33.32
C ASP A 252 -12.09 4.25 31.96
N GLY A 253 -11.35 5.31 31.67
CA GLY A 253 -10.61 5.45 30.41
C GLY A 253 -11.44 5.86 29.18
N TYR A 254 -12.77 6.01 29.29
CA TYR A 254 -13.65 6.28 28.15
C TYR A 254 -13.24 7.48 27.28
N ASP A 255 -12.99 8.65 27.89
CA ASP A 255 -12.68 9.86 27.12
C ASP A 255 -11.38 9.69 26.32
N TRP A 256 -10.37 9.07 26.93
CA TRP A 256 -9.09 8.79 26.28
C TRP A 256 -9.21 7.71 25.20
N HIS A 257 -10.06 6.70 25.43
CA HIS A 257 -10.40 5.70 24.43
C HIS A 257 -11.05 6.36 23.21
N LEU A 258 -12.03 7.25 23.41
CA LEU A 258 -12.71 7.97 22.33
C LEU A 258 -11.76 8.90 21.55
N VAL A 259 -10.88 9.62 22.24
CA VAL A 259 -9.83 10.43 21.58
C VAL A 259 -8.91 9.54 20.74
N SER A 260 -8.56 8.36 21.27
CA SER A 260 -7.73 7.38 20.57
C SER A 260 -8.41 6.86 19.30
N THR A 261 -9.67 6.41 19.39
CA THR A 261 -10.41 5.85 18.25
C THR A 261 -10.62 6.91 17.17
N ILE A 262 -11.10 8.10 17.50
CA ILE A 262 -11.28 9.21 16.55
C ILE A 262 -9.96 9.54 15.84
N SER A 263 -8.86 9.58 16.59
CA SER A 263 -7.54 9.85 16.01
C SER A 263 -7.10 8.74 15.04
N GLN A 264 -7.40 7.46 15.31
CA GLN A 264 -7.14 6.38 14.35
C GLN A 264 -7.95 6.55 13.07
N TRP A 265 -9.24 6.86 13.18
CA TRP A 265 -10.10 7.12 12.02
C TRP A 265 -9.57 8.28 11.16
N ILE A 266 -9.19 9.40 11.79
CA ILE A 266 -8.55 10.52 11.09
C ILE A 266 -7.27 10.06 10.38
N GLY A 267 -6.41 9.31 11.09
CA GLY A 267 -5.17 8.76 10.52
C GLY A 267 -5.42 7.92 9.27
N ILE A 268 -6.38 7.00 9.32
CA ILE A 268 -6.74 6.15 8.16
C ILE A 268 -7.35 6.98 7.04
N ILE A 269 -8.26 7.91 7.34
CA ILE A 269 -8.91 8.75 6.32
C ILE A 269 -7.87 9.63 5.59
N MET A 270 -6.80 10.07 6.26
CA MET A 270 -5.74 10.87 5.61
C MET A 270 -4.95 10.11 4.55
N TYR A 271 -5.03 8.78 4.49
CA TYR A 271 -4.48 8.02 3.35
C TYR A 271 -5.20 8.33 2.04
N ILE A 272 -6.48 8.66 2.09
CA ILE A 272 -7.31 8.89 0.90
C ILE A 272 -6.78 10.08 0.07
N PRO A 273 -6.70 11.32 0.60
CA PRO A 273 -6.15 12.44 -0.16
C PRO A 273 -4.69 12.24 -0.57
N PHE A 274 -3.90 11.48 0.21
CA PHE A 274 -2.54 11.11 -0.15
C PHE A 274 -2.49 10.20 -1.39
N LEU A 275 -3.28 9.13 -1.41
CA LEU A 275 -3.40 8.20 -2.53
C LEU A 275 -3.99 8.88 -3.78
N CYS A 276 -5.00 9.72 -3.60
CA CYS A 276 -5.55 10.55 -4.70
C CYS A 276 -4.47 11.47 -5.29
N SER A 277 -3.59 12.03 -4.46
CA SER A 277 -2.45 12.84 -4.94
C SER A 277 -1.46 12.02 -5.76
N ILE A 278 -1.17 10.78 -5.35
CA ILE A 278 -0.33 9.85 -6.13
C ILE A 278 -1.00 9.48 -7.44
N SER A 279 -2.29 9.12 -7.42
CA SER A 279 -3.08 8.82 -8.62
C SER A 279 -3.03 9.97 -9.63
N ARG A 280 -3.28 11.21 -9.18
CA ARG A 280 -3.21 12.39 -10.05
C ARG A 280 -1.84 12.53 -10.70
N ARG A 281 -0.75 12.34 -9.96
CA ARG A 281 0.62 12.40 -10.51
C ARG A 281 0.89 11.30 -11.52
N MET A 282 0.38 10.09 -11.28
CA MET A 282 0.46 8.98 -12.23
C MET A 282 -0.34 9.26 -13.50
N ARG A 283 -1.51 9.91 -13.38
CA ARG A 283 -2.35 10.28 -14.52
C ARG A 283 -1.71 11.31 -15.43
N LEU A 284 -1.01 12.29 -14.84
CA LEU A 284 -0.35 13.38 -15.58
C LEU A 284 0.97 12.94 -16.24
N PHE A 285 1.44 11.72 -15.97
CA PHE A 285 2.68 11.22 -16.53
C PHE A 285 2.47 10.58 -17.89
N HIS A 286 3.14 11.13 -18.91
CA HIS A 286 3.04 10.66 -20.29
C HIS A 286 4.16 9.67 -20.68
N GLY A 287 5.16 9.49 -19.80
CA GLY A 287 6.33 8.65 -20.04
C GLY A 287 6.10 7.14 -19.82
N TRP A 288 4.86 6.70 -19.60
CA TRP A 288 4.54 5.30 -19.32
C TRP A 288 5.09 4.31 -20.36
N ASN A 289 5.09 4.69 -21.64
CA ASN A 289 5.60 3.84 -22.71
C ASN A 289 7.13 3.66 -22.71
N GLN A 290 7.85 4.56 -22.04
CA GLN A 290 9.32 4.51 -21.90
C GLN A 290 9.75 3.61 -20.74
N ILE A 291 8.82 3.26 -19.84
CA ILE A 291 9.10 2.39 -18.71
C ILE A 291 9.03 0.94 -19.16
N MET A 292 10.14 0.23 -18.99
CA MET A 292 10.17 -1.24 -18.98
C MET A 292 9.76 -1.72 -17.59
N PHE A 293 8.63 -2.43 -17.53
CA PHE A 293 8.07 -3.02 -16.33
C PHE A 293 8.61 -4.43 -16.13
#